data_AF-A0A968XR14-F1
#
_entry.id   AF-A0A968XR14-F1
#
_cell.length_a   1.000
_cell.length_b   1.000
_cell.length_c   1.000
_cell.angle_alpha   90.00
_cell.angle_beta   90.00
_cell.angle_gamma   90.00
#
_symmetry.space_group_name_H-M   'P 1'
#
loop_
_entity.id
_entity.type
_entity.pdbx_description
1 polymer ?
#
loop_
_entity_poly.entity_id
_entity_poly.type
_entity_poly.pdbx_seq_one_letter_code
_entity_poly.pdbx_strand_id
1 'polypeptide(L)'
;MALDEQHPGEGYAEKALHASETARARSLLELLSEARVDVRQGITPGLKELERNNRDRLSKLQAQLIAQRSKNEPDRAKIAALEDELRQGEEERIRLQERIRTQHPRYASLQYPSVLSTAEIQPQLDPHTALLEYALSEKVSYLFVLTREGLTRHTLPGEAELAPQVEALREILTHPGRRGLGRLQTNRFLALPNARRTGRSRARAKSAA
;
A
#
# COMPACT_ATOMS: atom_id res chain seq x y z
N MET A 1 0.99 8.65 -2.63
CA MET A 1 -0.45 8.83 -2.34
C MET A 1 -0.97 10.18 -2.86
N ALA A 2 -0.27 11.30 -2.66
CA ALA A 2 -0.60 12.58 -3.32
C ALA A 2 -0.67 12.51 -4.87
N LEU A 3 0.13 11.65 -5.50
CA LEU A 3 0.15 11.47 -6.96
C LEU A 3 -1.13 10.83 -7.53
N ASP A 4 -1.82 9.97 -6.78
CA ASP A 4 -3.09 9.37 -7.20
C ASP A 4 -4.23 10.40 -7.21
N GLU A 5 -4.19 11.35 -6.27
CA GLU A 5 -5.15 12.46 -6.20
C GLU A 5 -4.91 13.50 -7.31
N GLN A 6 -3.66 13.65 -7.75
CA GLN A 6 -3.30 14.53 -8.86
C GLN A 6 -3.51 13.88 -10.23
N HIS A 7 -3.46 12.55 -10.31
CA HIS A 7 -3.53 11.76 -11.55
C HIS A 7 -4.40 10.50 -11.38
N PRO A 8 -5.73 10.65 -11.22
CA PRO A 8 -6.63 9.52 -11.05
C PRO A 8 -6.65 8.62 -12.30
N GLY A 9 -6.53 7.29 -12.10
CA GLY A 9 -6.59 6.29 -13.17
C GLY A 9 -5.24 5.82 -13.73
N GLU A 10 -4.11 6.37 -13.28
CA GLU A 10 -2.77 5.96 -13.71
C GLU A 10 -2.19 4.76 -12.90
N GLY A 11 -3.04 4.03 -12.17
CA GLY A 11 -2.65 2.85 -11.40
C GLY A 11 -1.84 3.15 -10.12
N TYR A 12 -1.81 4.39 -9.65
CA TYR A 12 -1.07 4.75 -8.42
C TYR A 12 -1.64 4.09 -7.16
N ALA A 13 -2.95 3.79 -7.11
CA ALA A 13 -3.56 3.02 -6.03
C ALA A 13 -2.95 1.61 -5.92
N GLU A 14 -2.76 0.91 -7.05
CA GLU A 14 -2.16 -0.43 -7.08
C GLU A 14 -0.69 -0.39 -6.64
N LYS A 15 0.07 0.59 -7.17
CA LYS A 15 1.46 0.81 -6.77
C LYS A 15 1.58 1.13 -5.28
N ALA A 16 0.64 1.89 -4.72
CA ALA A 16 0.61 2.22 -3.30
C ALA A 16 0.31 1.00 -2.43
N LEU A 17 -0.66 0.16 -2.82
CA LEU A 17 -0.96 -1.10 -2.13
C LEU A 17 0.26 -2.02 -2.14
N HIS A 18 0.85 -2.25 -3.32
CA HIS A 18 2.02 -3.10 -3.46
C HIS A 18 3.20 -2.61 -2.62
N ALA A 19 3.44 -1.29 -2.58
CA ALA A 19 4.49 -0.71 -1.74
C ALA A 19 4.22 -0.90 -0.24
N SER A 20 2.96 -0.73 0.19
CA SER A 20 2.51 -0.95 1.58
C SER A 20 2.78 -2.39 2.01
N GLU A 21 2.32 -3.37 1.23
CA GLU A 21 2.49 -4.79 1.54
C GLU A 21 3.96 -5.22 1.48
N THR A 22 4.73 -4.70 0.52
CA THR A 22 6.18 -4.98 0.46
C THR A 22 6.89 -4.49 1.72
N ALA A 23 6.55 -3.29 2.21
CA ALA A 23 7.12 -2.74 3.43
C ALA A 23 6.73 -3.58 4.66
N ARG A 24 5.47 -4.01 4.75
CA ARG A 24 4.96 -4.87 5.83
C ARG A 24 5.66 -6.23 5.85
N ALA A 25 5.77 -6.89 4.68
CA ALA A 25 6.46 -8.17 4.53
C ALA A 25 7.93 -8.05 4.92
N ARG A 26 8.60 -6.97 4.52
CA ARG A 26 9.98 -6.69 4.90
C ARG A 26 10.14 -6.53 6.40
N SER A 27 9.31 -5.70 7.05
CA SER A 27 9.36 -5.52 8.51
C SER A 27 9.16 -6.84 9.26
N LEU A 28 8.21 -7.67 8.82
CA LEU A 28 8.00 -9.02 9.38
C LEU A 28 9.23 -9.90 9.21
N LEU A 29 9.83 -9.93 8.02
CA LEU A 29 11.05 -10.70 7.75
C LEU A 29 12.25 -10.17 8.53
N GLU A 30 12.35 -8.87 8.73
CA GLU A 30 13.38 -8.26 9.57
C GLU A 30 13.24 -8.72 11.02
N LEU A 31 12.04 -8.66 11.60
CA LEU A 31 11.75 -9.19 12.95
C LEU A 31 12.07 -10.68 13.07
N LEU A 32 11.69 -11.50 12.09
CA LEU A 32 11.99 -12.94 12.07
C LEU A 32 13.49 -13.23 11.88
N SER A 33 14.21 -12.36 11.14
CA SER A 33 15.65 -12.49 10.92
C SER A 33 16.47 -12.04 12.12
N GLU A 34 16.00 -11.06 12.90
CA GLU A 34 16.63 -10.66 14.15
C GLU A 34 16.62 -11.81 15.17
N ALA A 35 15.59 -12.66 15.12
CA ALA A 35 15.53 -13.92 15.87
C ALA A 35 16.39 -15.07 15.28
N ARG A 36 16.91 -14.94 14.04
CA ARG A 36 17.71 -15.96 13.34
C ARG A 36 19.00 -15.35 12.78
N VAL A 37 20.06 -15.42 13.57
CA VAL A 37 21.35 -14.70 13.47
C VAL A 37 22.10 -14.71 12.12
N ASP A 38 21.73 -15.50 11.10
CA ASP A 38 22.69 -15.89 10.05
C ASP A 38 22.30 -15.64 8.57
N VAL A 39 21.43 -14.65 8.28
CA VAL A 39 20.86 -14.54 6.92
C VAL A 39 21.42 -13.39 6.06
N ARG A 40 22.24 -12.49 6.64
CA ARG A 40 22.81 -11.33 5.91
C ARG A 40 24.12 -11.62 5.18
N GLN A 41 24.70 -12.82 5.31
CA GLN A 41 26.03 -13.15 4.76
C GLN A 41 26.04 -13.65 3.31
N GLY A 42 24.93 -13.57 2.57
CA GLY A 42 24.74 -14.36 1.34
C GLY A 42 25.14 -13.74 0.00
N ILE A 43 25.64 -12.50 -0.08
CA ILE A 43 25.84 -11.75 -1.34
C ILE A 43 27.33 -11.40 -1.56
N THR A 44 27.81 -11.57 -2.79
CA THR A 44 29.16 -11.20 -3.22
C THR A 44 29.42 -9.68 -3.05
N PRO A 45 30.58 -9.24 -2.53
CA PRO A 45 30.87 -7.82 -2.29
C PRO A 45 30.60 -6.89 -3.49
N GLY A 46 30.95 -7.34 -4.71
CA GLY A 46 30.72 -6.55 -5.92
C GLY A 46 29.24 -6.33 -6.26
N LEU A 47 28.36 -7.30 -5.99
CA LEU A 47 26.91 -7.11 -6.20
C LEU A 47 26.32 -6.09 -5.22
N LYS A 48 26.80 -6.11 -3.97
CA LYS A 48 26.36 -5.17 -2.94
C LYS A 48 26.80 -3.74 -3.27
N GLU A 49 27.97 -3.59 -3.86
CA GLU A 49 28.47 -2.31 -4.34
C GLU A 49 27.66 -1.80 -5.54
N LEU A 50 27.35 -2.66 -6.51
CA LEU A 50 26.47 -2.31 -7.63
C LEU A 50 25.08 -1.85 -7.17
N GLU A 51 24.50 -2.55 -6.18
CA GLU A 51 23.20 -2.17 -5.59
C GLU A 51 23.26 -0.78 -4.94
N ARG A 52 24.31 -0.51 -4.14
CA ARG A 52 24.52 0.79 -3.50
C ARG A 52 24.70 1.90 -4.54
N ASN A 53 25.54 1.67 -5.55
CA ASN A 53 25.82 2.66 -6.59
C ASN A 53 24.57 3.01 -7.40
N ASN A 54 23.77 2.00 -7.79
CA ASN A 54 22.51 2.23 -8.48
C ASN A 54 21.50 3.00 -7.61
N ARG A 55 21.36 2.62 -6.32
CA ARG A 55 20.47 3.31 -5.37
C ARG A 55 20.89 4.77 -5.17
N ASP A 56 22.17 5.03 -4.99
CA ASP A 56 22.70 6.37 -4.75
C ASP A 56 22.59 7.24 -6.03
N ARG A 57 22.75 6.64 -7.23
CA ARG A 57 22.48 7.31 -8.51
C ARG A 57 21.01 7.72 -8.62
N LEU A 58 20.07 6.80 -8.37
CA LEU A 58 18.63 7.09 -8.43
C LEU A 58 18.21 8.19 -7.45
N SER A 59 18.73 8.14 -6.21
CA SER A 59 18.45 9.17 -5.21
C SER A 59 18.95 10.56 -5.65
N LYS A 60 20.16 10.63 -6.23
CA LYS A 60 20.70 11.88 -6.79
C LYS A 60 19.85 12.41 -7.95
N LEU A 61 19.45 11.54 -8.88
CA LEU A 61 18.62 11.93 -10.02
C LEU A 61 17.23 12.43 -9.58
N GLN A 62 16.60 11.76 -8.61
CA GLN A 62 15.34 12.21 -8.01
C GLN A 62 15.47 13.57 -7.34
N ALA A 63 16.53 13.78 -6.56
CA ALA A 63 16.79 15.08 -5.92
C ALA A 63 17.00 16.20 -6.96
N GLN A 64 17.71 15.92 -8.06
CA GLN A 64 17.91 16.86 -9.15
C GLN A 64 16.60 17.18 -9.89
N LEU A 65 15.76 16.17 -10.12
CA LEU A 65 14.45 16.34 -10.76
C LEU A 65 13.52 17.22 -9.91
N ILE A 66 13.46 16.96 -8.60
CA ILE A 66 12.69 17.79 -7.66
C ILE A 66 13.22 19.22 -7.69
N ALA A 67 14.52 19.41 -7.54
CA ALA A 67 15.14 20.73 -7.55
C ALA A 67 14.88 21.50 -8.85
N GLN A 68 14.81 20.82 -10.01
CA GLN A 68 14.48 21.47 -11.27
C GLN A 68 13.01 21.85 -11.41
N ARG A 69 12.10 20.97 -10.98
CA ARG A 69 10.66 21.25 -10.99
C ARG A 69 10.27 22.37 -10.03
N SER A 70 11.03 22.56 -8.96
CA SER A 70 10.80 23.62 -7.97
C SER A 70 11.33 25.00 -8.35
N LYS A 71 11.97 25.18 -9.52
CA LYS A 71 12.42 26.50 -9.97
C LYS A 71 11.28 27.34 -10.52
N ASN A 72 11.40 28.67 -10.43
CA ASN A 72 10.43 29.61 -11.00
C ASN A 72 10.25 29.42 -12.51
N GLU A 73 11.32 29.06 -13.23
CA GLU A 73 11.28 28.66 -14.63
C GLU A 73 11.85 27.24 -14.78
N PRO A 74 10.99 26.21 -14.80
CA PRO A 74 11.42 24.83 -14.98
C PRO A 74 11.94 24.59 -16.40
N ASP A 75 13.17 24.09 -16.51
CA ASP A 75 13.76 23.66 -17.78
C ASP A 75 13.16 22.31 -18.20
N ARG A 76 12.22 22.35 -19.15
CA ARG A 76 11.51 21.16 -19.63
C ARG A 76 12.43 20.15 -20.30
N ALA A 77 13.46 20.59 -21.04
CA ALA A 77 14.39 19.69 -21.71
C ALA A 77 15.24 18.94 -20.69
N LYS A 78 15.71 19.64 -19.65
CA LYS A 78 16.46 19.02 -18.56
C LYS A 78 15.60 18.11 -17.68
N ILE A 79 14.33 18.45 -17.45
CA ILE A 79 13.37 17.58 -16.75
C ILE A 79 13.18 16.27 -17.53
N ALA A 80 12.93 16.34 -18.84
CA ALA A 80 12.76 15.16 -19.68
C ALA A 80 14.02 14.26 -19.69
N ALA A 81 15.20 14.86 -19.79
CA ALA A 81 16.46 14.10 -19.70
C ALA A 81 16.63 13.39 -18.34
N LEU A 82 16.32 14.07 -17.23
CA LEU A 82 16.37 13.47 -15.89
C LEU A 82 15.35 12.34 -15.72
N GLU A 83 14.16 12.48 -16.29
CA GLU A 83 13.13 11.42 -16.29
C GLU A 83 13.59 10.19 -17.09
N ASP A 84 14.24 10.38 -18.23
CA ASP A 84 14.80 9.27 -19.02
C ASP A 84 15.97 8.59 -18.31
N GLU A 85 16.87 9.35 -17.67
CA GLU A 85 17.95 8.77 -16.86
C GLU A 85 17.42 8.00 -15.65
N LEU A 86 16.34 8.48 -15.02
CA LEU A 86 15.66 7.76 -13.94
C LEU A 86 15.08 6.44 -14.44
N ARG A 87 14.38 6.47 -15.58
CA ARG A 87 13.82 5.27 -16.21
C ARG A 87 14.90 4.23 -16.47
N GLN A 88 16.02 4.63 -17.06
CA GLN A 88 17.15 3.74 -17.31
C GLN A 88 17.76 3.18 -16.01
N GLY A 89 17.95 4.05 -14.99
CA GLY A 89 18.44 3.61 -13.69
C GLY A 89 17.51 2.63 -12.98
N GLU A 90 16.19 2.78 -13.15
CA GLU A 90 15.18 1.86 -12.64
C GLU A 90 15.20 0.52 -13.36
N GLU A 91 15.37 0.50 -14.69
CA GLU A 91 15.55 -0.73 -15.47
C GLU A 91 16.81 -1.48 -15.05
N GLU A 92 17.94 -0.77 -14.87
CA GLU A 92 19.17 -1.34 -14.33
C GLU A 92 18.95 -1.97 -12.94
N ARG A 93 18.19 -1.28 -12.07
CA ARG A 93 17.84 -1.78 -10.74
C ARG A 93 17.04 -3.07 -10.82
N ILE A 94 16.04 -3.14 -11.71
CA ILE A 94 15.20 -4.33 -11.90
C ILE A 94 16.07 -5.51 -12.35
N ARG A 95 16.92 -5.33 -13.37
CA ARG A 95 17.83 -6.39 -13.85
C ARG A 95 18.79 -6.86 -12.77
N LEU A 96 19.32 -5.93 -11.96
CA LEU A 96 20.19 -6.27 -10.83
C LEU A 96 19.43 -7.11 -9.79
N GLN A 97 18.18 -6.74 -9.46
CA GLN A 97 17.35 -7.50 -8.53
C GLN A 97 17.04 -8.91 -9.05
N GLU A 98 16.76 -9.07 -10.34
CA GLU A 98 16.55 -10.39 -10.97
C GLU A 98 17.82 -11.26 -10.91
N ARG A 99 18.97 -10.66 -11.20
CA ARG A 99 20.27 -11.34 -11.06
C ARG A 99 20.52 -11.77 -9.62
N ILE A 100 20.23 -10.91 -8.63
CA ILE A 100 20.35 -11.25 -7.21
C ILE A 100 19.37 -12.36 -6.81
N ARG A 101 18.12 -12.33 -7.30
CA ARG A 101 17.12 -13.40 -7.07
C ARG A 101 17.60 -14.75 -7.59
N THR A 102 18.25 -14.76 -8.75
CA THR A 102 18.75 -15.98 -9.40
C THR A 102 20.02 -16.50 -8.71
N GLN A 103 20.98 -15.62 -8.43
CA GLN A 103 22.30 -16.01 -7.90
C GLN A 103 22.31 -16.18 -6.38
N HIS A 104 21.47 -15.43 -5.66
CA HIS A 104 21.45 -15.36 -4.19
C HIS A 104 20.00 -15.38 -3.65
N PRO A 105 19.22 -16.45 -3.90
CA PRO A 105 17.79 -16.51 -3.58
C PRO A 105 17.48 -16.30 -2.10
N ARG A 106 18.32 -16.81 -1.17
CA ARG A 106 18.16 -16.60 0.28
C ARG A 106 18.32 -15.15 0.72
N TYR A 107 19.20 -14.39 0.05
CA TYR A 107 19.35 -12.96 0.30
C TYR A 107 18.16 -12.20 -0.28
N ALA A 108 17.78 -12.54 -1.51
CA ALA A 108 16.67 -11.89 -2.21
C ALA A 108 15.32 -12.07 -1.50
N SER A 109 15.04 -13.26 -0.93
CA SER A 109 13.81 -13.50 -0.19
C SER A 109 13.65 -12.61 1.04
N LEU A 110 14.75 -12.12 1.61
CA LEU A 110 14.73 -11.19 2.74
C LEU A 110 14.74 -9.73 2.32
N GLN A 111 15.56 -9.38 1.34
CA GLN A 111 15.69 -7.97 0.92
C GLN A 111 14.58 -7.51 -0.01
N TYR A 112 14.04 -8.42 -0.82
CA TYR A 112 13.01 -8.13 -1.82
C TYR A 112 11.88 -9.16 -1.74
N PRO A 113 11.10 -9.15 -0.64
CA PRO A 113 9.97 -10.06 -0.52
C PRO A 113 9.04 -9.91 -1.73
N SER A 114 8.67 -11.03 -2.33
CA SER A 114 7.64 -11.07 -3.36
C SER A 114 6.29 -11.02 -2.67
N VAL A 115 5.63 -9.87 -2.72
CA VAL A 115 4.22 -9.77 -2.36
C VAL A 115 3.37 -10.02 -3.60
N LEU A 116 2.16 -10.54 -3.41
CA LEU A 116 1.23 -10.73 -4.51
C LEU A 116 0.80 -9.36 -5.04
N SER A 117 0.76 -9.23 -6.36
CA SER A 117 0.16 -8.09 -7.04
C SER A 117 -1.36 -8.09 -6.90
N THR A 118 -2.00 -6.94 -7.14
CA THR A 118 -3.47 -6.84 -7.18
C THR A 118 -4.07 -7.88 -8.15
N ALA A 119 -3.49 -8.01 -9.34
CA ALA A 119 -3.90 -8.97 -10.35
C ALA A 119 -3.78 -10.44 -9.91
N GLU A 120 -2.86 -10.75 -8.99
CA GLU A 120 -2.71 -12.10 -8.41
C GLU A 120 -3.63 -12.33 -7.21
N ILE A 121 -3.97 -11.27 -6.46
CA ILE A 121 -4.87 -11.36 -5.29
C ILE A 121 -6.33 -11.46 -5.75
N GLN A 122 -6.76 -10.68 -6.74
CA GLN A 122 -8.18 -10.62 -7.16
C GLN A 122 -8.78 -11.99 -7.54
N PRO A 123 -8.09 -12.89 -8.27
CA PRO A 123 -8.63 -14.21 -8.59
C PRO A 123 -8.81 -15.12 -7.37
N GLN A 124 -8.15 -14.82 -6.25
CA GLN A 124 -8.23 -15.59 -5.00
C GLN A 124 -9.38 -15.13 -4.10
N LEU A 125 -10.04 -14.01 -4.43
CA LEU A 125 -11.19 -13.49 -3.69
C LEU A 125 -12.50 -14.07 -4.23
N ASP A 126 -13.32 -14.60 -3.33
CA ASP A 126 -14.70 -14.97 -3.66
C ASP A 126 -15.52 -13.72 -4.06
N PRO A 127 -16.59 -13.85 -4.90
CA PRO A 127 -17.41 -12.72 -5.35
C PRO A 127 -18.08 -11.87 -4.26
N HIS A 128 -18.08 -12.33 -3.01
CA HIS A 128 -18.70 -11.64 -1.86
C HIS A 128 -17.68 -11.30 -0.78
N THR A 129 -16.39 -11.34 -1.11
CA THR A 129 -15.29 -11.07 -0.18
C THR A 129 -14.57 -9.80 -0.62
N ALA A 130 -14.30 -8.93 0.35
CA ALA A 130 -13.45 -7.76 0.17
C ALA A 130 -12.25 -7.89 1.12
N LEU A 131 -11.04 -7.70 0.58
CA LEU A 131 -9.84 -7.52 1.38
C LEU A 131 -9.72 -6.04 1.76
N LEU A 132 -9.63 -5.78 3.06
CA LEU A 132 -9.44 -4.44 3.62
C LEU A 132 -8.02 -4.32 4.15
N GLU A 133 -7.24 -3.43 3.56
CA GLU A 133 -5.89 -3.11 4.05
C GLU A 133 -5.81 -1.67 4.53
N TYR A 134 -5.28 -1.49 5.74
CA TYR A 134 -5.12 -0.19 6.36
C TYR A 134 -3.65 0.23 6.37
N ALA A 135 -3.36 1.41 5.86
CA ALA A 135 -2.07 2.08 5.97
C ALA A 135 -2.23 3.31 6.85
N LEU A 136 -1.85 3.20 8.13
CA LEU A 136 -1.98 4.26 9.12
C LEU A 136 -0.78 5.19 9.08
N SER A 137 -1.02 6.49 9.25
CA SER A 137 0.06 7.46 9.48
C SER A 137 -0.40 8.58 10.42
N GLU A 138 0.56 9.34 10.94
CA GLU A 138 0.29 10.43 11.90
C GLU A 138 -0.72 11.46 11.37
N LYS A 139 -0.58 11.85 10.09
CA LYS A 139 -1.39 12.94 9.51
C LYS A 139 -2.61 12.43 8.75
N VAL A 140 -2.43 11.41 7.93
CA VAL A 140 -3.48 10.89 7.02
C VAL A 140 -3.34 9.39 6.88
N SER A 141 -4.40 8.65 7.17
CA SER A 141 -4.42 7.21 6.98
C SER A 141 -5.17 6.84 5.71
N TYR A 142 -5.01 5.60 5.25
CA TYR A 142 -5.65 5.12 4.04
C TYR A 142 -6.22 3.72 4.24
N LEU A 143 -7.37 3.48 3.61
CA LEU A 143 -7.99 2.17 3.49
C LEU A 143 -8.01 1.78 2.01
N PHE A 144 -7.44 0.63 1.71
CA PHE A 144 -7.57 -0.03 0.42
C PHE A 144 -8.65 -1.10 0.53
N VAL A 145 -9.58 -1.11 -0.43
CA VAL A 145 -10.64 -2.11 -0.55
C VAL A 145 -10.43 -2.82 -1.86
N LEU A 146 -9.96 -4.05 -1.79
CA LEU A 146 -9.76 -4.90 -2.94
C LEU A 146 -10.89 -5.93 -3.01
N THR A 147 -11.61 -5.93 -4.11
CA THR A 147 -12.58 -6.97 -4.47
C THR A 147 -12.12 -7.67 -5.75
N ARG A 148 -12.84 -8.72 -6.14
CA ARG A 148 -12.57 -9.42 -7.39
C ARG A 148 -12.71 -8.51 -8.62
N GLU A 149 -13.53 -7.47 -8.54
CA GLU A 149 -13.84 -6.55 -9.63
C GLU A 149 -12.93 -5.32 -9.69
N GLY A 150 -12.32 -4.92 -8.58
CA GLY A 150 -11.47 -3.74 -8.57
C GLY A 150 -10.82 -3.42 -7.23
N LEU A 151 -9.95 -2.42 -7.28
CA LEU A 151 -9.32 -1.81 -6.12
C LEU A 151 -9.84 -0.38 -5.96
N THR A 152 -10.34 -0.05 -4.78
CA THR A 152 -10.64 1.34 -4.40
C THR A 152 -9.83 1.77 -3.18
N ARG A 153 -9.58 3.07 -3.08
CA ARG A 153 -8.86 3.69 -1.96
C ARG A 153 -9.75 4.73 -1.30
N HIS A 154 -9.69 4.77 0.02
CA HIS A 154 -10.34 5.78 0.84
C HIS A 154 -9.32 6.46 1.74
N THR A 155 -9.45 7.78 1.87
CA THR A 155 -8.68 8.56 2.83
C THR A 155 -9.39 8.52 4.18
N LEU A 156 -8.62 8.27 5.24
CA LEU A 156 -9.05 8.24 6.63
C LEU A 156 -8.31 9.31 7.43
N PRO A 157 -8.85 9.72 8.59
CA PRO A 157 -8.11 10.56 9.53
C PRO A 157 -6.76 9.97 9.95
N GLY A 158 -5.86 10.82 10.42
CA GLY A 158 -4.59 10.39 11.00
C GLY A 158 -4.78 9.54 12.26
N GLU A 159 -3.71 8.83 12.64
CA GLU A 159 -3.71 7.93 13.80
C GLU A 159 -4.18 8.61 15.10
N ALA A 160 -3.80 9.86 15.33
CA ALA A 160 -4.17 10.61 16.53
C ALA A 160 -5.69 10.74 16.72
N GLU A 161 -6.47 10.74 15.64
CA GLU A 161 -7.94 10.78 15.68
C GLU A 161 -8.55 9.37 15.68
N LEU A 162 -7.92 8.41 15.00
CA LEU A 162 -8.41 7.03 14.89
C LEU A 162 -8.19 6.21 16.16
N ALA A 163 -7.02 6.30 16.79
CA ALA A 163 -6.64 5.44 17.90
C ALA A 163 -7.62 5.53 19.09
N PRO A 164 -8.07 6.72 19.54
CA PRO A 164 -9.06 6.81 20.63
C PRO A 164 -10.40 6.16 20.28
N GLN A 165 -10.83 6.24 19.02
CA GLN A 165 -12.10 5.64 18.56
C GLN A 165 -12.02 4.12 18.51
N VAL A 166 -10.88 3.58 18.04
CA VAL A 166 -10.62 2.14 18.03
C VAL A 166 -10.56 1.60 19.46
N GLU A 167 -9.92 2.32 20.39
CA GLU A 167 -9.83 1.90 21.78
C GLU A 167 -11.20 1.90 22.45
N ALA A 168 -12.00 2.95 22.26
CA ALA A 168 -13.38 2.99 22.75
C ALA A 168 -14.23 1.82 22.20
N LEU A 169 -14.05 1.46 20.92
CA LEU A 169 -14.73 0.30 20.33
C LEU A 169 -14.26 -1.02 20.97
N ARG A 170 -12.94 -1.19 21.18
CA ARG A 170 -12.39 -2.38 21.83
C ARG A 170 -12.90 -2.55 23.25
N GLU A 171 -12.99 -1.46 24.01
CA GLU A 171 -13.57 -1.49 25.37
C GLU A 171 -15.03 -1.98 25.35
N ILE A 172 -15.84 -1.49 24.41
CA ILE A 172 -17.24 -1.91 24.26
C ILE A 172 -17.34 -3.40 23.91
N LEU A 173 -16.50 -3.87 22.98
CA LEU A 173 -16.53 -5.27 22.52
C LEU A 173 -16.02 -6.25 23.57
N THR A 174 -15.07 -5.85 24.41
CA THR A 174 -14.47 -6.70 25.45
C THR A 174 -15.24 -6.67 26.76
N HIS A 175 -16.03 -5.62 27.02
CA HIS A 175 -16.85 -5.49 28.23
C HIS A 175 -18.33 -5.19 27.89
N PRO A 176 -19.05 -6.14 27.26
CA PRO A 176 -20.44 -5.96 26.88
C PRO A 176 -21.33 -5.88 28.13
N GLY A 177 -21.55 -4.66 28.65
CA GLY A 177 -22.40 -4.43 29.82
C GLY A 177 -22.14 -3.14 30.59
N ARG A 178 -20.97 -2.50 30.41
CA ARG A 178 -20.68 -1.19 31.00
C ARG A 178 -20.61 -0.11 29.91
N ARG A 179 -21.67 0.71 29.83
CA ARG A 179 -21.75 2.07 29.25
C ARG A 179 -20.88 2.32 27.99
N GLY A 180 -21.47 2.59 26.82
CA GLY A 180 -20.64 3.20 25.78
C GLY A 180 -21.18 3.54 24.40
N LEU A 181 -22.41 3.18 24.02
CA LEU A 181 -22.88 3.52 22.66
C LEU A 181 -22.98 5.04 22.39
N GLY A 182 -22.99 5.88 23.43
CA GLY A 182 -23.00 7.35 23.29
C GLY A 182 -21.63 8.00 23.07
N ARG A 183 -20.51 7.26 23.13
CA ARG A 183 -19.15 7.81 22.91
C ARG A 183 -18.59 7.57 21.52
N LEU A 184 -19.15 6.61 20.79
CA LEU A 184 -18.89 6.51 19.36
C LEU A 184 -19.67 7.66 18.71
N GLN A 185 -19.03 8.81 18.49
CA GLN A 185 -19.54 9.71 17.48
C GLN A 185 -19.53 8.90 16.19
N THR A 186 -20.69 8.50 15.72
CA THR A 186 -20.91 7.98 14.37
C THR A 186 -20.67 9.13 13.41
N ASN A 187 -19.41 9.56 13.30
CA ASN A 187 -18.99 10.31 12.15
C ASN A 187 -19.21 9.38 10.96
N ARG A 188 -20.02 9.89 10.04
CA ARG A 188 -20.57 9.25 8.85
C ARG A 188 -19.48 8.90 7.82
N PHE A 189 -18.38 8.31 8.25
CA PHE A 189 -17.31 7.86 7.37
C PHE A 189 -17.69 6.49 6.80
N LEU A 190 -17.68 6.42 5.46
CA LEU A 190 -18.02 5.28 4.61
C LEU A 190 -19.52 5.02 4.40
N ALA A 191 -20.24 6.04 3.93
CA ALA A 191 -21.25 5.77 2.91
C ALA A 191 -20.52 5.39 1.61
N LEU A 192 -20.22 4.10 1.43
CA LEU A 192 -19.81 3.56 0.13
C LEU A 192 -20.93 3.85 -0.88
N PRO A 193 -20.71 4.67 -1.92
CA PRO A 193 -21.77 4.94 -2.88
C PRO A 193 -22.07 3.68 -3.69
N ASN A 194 -23.35 3.30 -3.71
CA ASN A 194 -24.00 2.37 -4.65
C ASN A 194 -23.76 0.86 -4.47
N ALA A 195 -24.46 0.26 -3.51
CA ALA A 195 -25.12 -1.02 -3.75
C ALA A 195 -26.59 -0.75 -4.12
N ARG A 196 -26.89 -0.65 -5.43
CA ARG A 196 -28.27 -0.59 -5.92
C ARG A 196 -28.98 -1.90 -5.58
N ARG A 197 -29.73 -1.93 -4.47
CA ARG A 197 -30.73 -2.96 -4.18
C ARG A 197 -31.93 -2.77 -5.12
N THR A 198 -31.89 -3.35 -6.32
CA THR A 198 -33.09 -3.62 -7.11
C THR A 198 -33.61 -5.01 -6.78
N GLY A 199 -34.73 -5.07 -6.07
CA GLY A 199 -35.36 -6.34 -5.71
C GLY A 199 -36.59 -6.15 -4.81
N ARG A 200 -37.57 -5.36 -5.25
CA ARG A 200 -38.91 -5.38 -4.65
C ARG A 200 -39.61 -6.68 -5.07
N SER A 201 -39.58 -7.71 -4.21
CA SER A 201 -40.56 -8.80 -4.26
C SER A 201 -41.62 -8.55 -3.19
N ARG A 202 -42.84 -8.19 -3.64
CA ARG A 202 -44.03 -8.10 -2.81
C ARG A 202 -44.57 -9.51 -2.59
N ALA A 203 -44.31 -10.11 -1.43
CA ALA A 203 -45.12 -11.22 -0.93
C ALA A 203 -46.26 -10.66 -0.08
N ARG A 204 -47.49 -10.72 -0.61
CA ARG A 204 -48.73 -10.45 0.13
C ARG A 204 -49.01 -11.65 1.03
N ALA A 205 -48.95 -11.47 2.35
CA ALA A 205 -49.65 -12.34 3.28
C ALA A 205 -51.05 -11.74 3.51
N LYS A 206 -52.09 -12.39 2.97
CA LYS A 206 -53.47 -12.17 3.39
C LYS A 206 -53.72 -13.07 4.60
N SER A 207 -53.99 -12.45 5.74
CA SER A 207 -54.66 -13.06 6.89
C SER A 207 -56.14 -12.71 6.79
N ALA A 208 -57.03 -13.70 6.86
CA ALA A 208 -58.43 -13.50 7.20
C ALA A 208 -58.95 -14.76 7.90
N ALA A 209 -59.40 -14.55 9.13
CA ALA A 209 -60.37 -15.29 9.94
C ALA A 209 -60.31 -16.82 9.95
#